data_AF-T2A481-F1
#
_entry.id   AF-T2A481-F1
#
_cell.length_a   1.000
_cell.length_b   1.000
_cell.length_c   1.000
_cell.angle_alpha   90.00
_cell.angle_beta   90.00
_cell.angle_gamma   90.00
#
_symmetry.space_group_name_H-M   'P 1'
#
loop_
_entity.id
_entity.type
_entity.pdbx_description
1 polymer ?
#
loop_
_entity_poly.entity_id
_entity_poly.type
_entity_poly.pdbx_seq_one_letter_code
_entity_poly.pdbx_strand_id
1 'polypeptide(L)'
;DIASALGEFDIEATVVGMEDFDVADLAASGTVVLVTSTYGEGELPATTQPFFDAMKAAEPDLTGLRFGAFGLGDSTYDTYNNAIDILVGAVTDAGATQVGATGRHDAASFQPADGPVAEWAKQFAEALSDRTRRGGHEMTAASIDRELVPWSDPEFRNNPYPWYRRLQQDHPVHKLEDGTYLVSRYADVSHFAKLPIMSVEPGWADAGPWAVASDTALGSDPPHHTVLRRQTNKWFTPKLVDGWVRTTRELVGDLLDGVEAGQVIEARRDLAVVPTHVTMARVLQLPEDDADAVMEAMFEAMLMQSAEPADGDVDRAAVAFGYLSARVAEMLEDKRVNPGDGLADSLLDAARAGEITESEAIATILVFYAVGHMAIGYLIASGIELFARRPEVFTAFRNDESARAAIINEMVRMDPPQLSFLRFPTEDVEIGGVLIEAGSPIRFMIGAANRDPEVFDDPDVFDHTRPPAASRNLSFGLGPHSCAGQIISRAEATTVFAVLAERYERIELAEEPTVAHNDFARRYRKLPIVLS
;
A
#
# COMPACT_ATOMS: atom_id res chain seq x y z
N ASP A 1 12.40 -42.45 -15.94
CA ASP A 1 13.11 -41.23 -15.53
C ASP A 1 12.27 -40.35 -14.62
N ILE A 2 11.13 -39.84 -15.07
CA ILE A 2 10.24 -39.01 -14.22
C ILE A 2 9.88 -39.69 -12.89
N ALA A 3 9.42 -40.95 -12.91
CA ALA A 3 9.10 -41.68 -11.68
C ALA A 3 10.29 -41.82 -10.72
N SER A 4 11.51 -41.97 -11.25
CA SER A 4 12.73 -42.03 -10.44
C SER A 4 13.09 -40.66 -9.86
N ALA A 5 12.96 -39.59 -10.65
CA ALA A 5 13.22 -38.23 -10.22
C ALA A 5 12.23 -37.75 -9.15
N LEU A 6 10.95 -38.14 -9.27
CA LEU A 6 9.94 -37.87 -8.24
C LEU A 6 10.19 -38.65 -6.94
N GLY A 7 10.83 -39.82 -7.02
CA GLY A 7 11.25 -40.58 -5.85
C GLY A 7 12.26 -39.83 -4.96
N GLU A 8 13.02 -38.87 -5.49
CA GLU A 8 13.90 -38.00 -4.70
C GLU A 8 13.12 -37.03 -3.79
N PHE A 9 11.81 -36.88 -4.01
CA PHE A 9 10.89 -36.04 -3.25
C PHE A 9 9.86 -36.86 -2.44
N ASP A 10 10.17 -38.12 -2.14
CA ASP A 10 9.28 -39.07 -1.43
C ASP A 10 7.93 -39.32 -2.14
N ILE A 11 7.87 -39.13 -3.47
CA ILE A 11 6.68 -39.43 -4.28
C ILE A 11 6.87 -40.78 -4.98
N GLU A 12 6.14 -41.79 -4.52
CA GLU A 12 6.08 -43.09 -5.21
C GLU A 12 5.16 -43.00 -6.44
N ALA A 13 5.71 -43.34 -7.62
CA ALA A 13 4.97 -43.34 -8.88
C ALA A 13 5.00 -44.72 -9.55
N THR A 14 3.84 -45.15 -10.05
CA THR A 14 3.71 -46.36 -10.88
C THR A 14 3.65 -45.97 -12.35
N VAL A 15 4.45 -46.62 -13.19
CA VAL A 15 4.48 -46.35 -14.63
C VAL A 15 3.64 -47.41 -15.36
N VAL A 16 2.70 -46.95 -16.17
CA VAL A 16 1.83 -47.80 -17.01
C VAL A 16 1.90 -47.26 -18.44
N GLY A 17 1.92 -48.16 -19.43
CA GLY A 17 1.80 -47.78 -20.84
C GLY A 17 0.44 -47.15 -21.10
N MET A 18 0.39 -46.07 -21.88
CA MET A 18 -0.86 -45.35 -22.12
C MET A 18 -1.85 -46.20 -22.94
N GLU A 19 -1.33 -47.08 -23.80
CA GLU A 19 -2.08 -48.08 -24.55
C GLU A 19 -2.75 -49.16 -23.68
N ASP A 20 -2.26 -49.36 -22.45
CA ASP A 20 -2.73 -50.38 -21.50
C ASP A 20 -3.56 -49.77 -20.36
N PHE A 21 -3.81 -48.45 -20.38
CA PHE A 21 -4.52 -47.73 -19.33
C PHE A 21 -5.99 -47.52 -19.70
N ASP A 22 -6.92 -47.98 -18.83
CA ASP A 22 -8.34 -47.74 -19.02
C ASP A 22 -8.71 -46.30 -18.62
N VAL A 23 -9.25 -45.54 -19.56
CA VAL A 23 -9.70 -44.15 -19.36
C VAL A 23 -10.72 -44.03 -18.23
N ALA A 24 -11.52 -45.07 -17.97
CA ALA A 24 -12.49 -45.07 -16.87
C ALA A 24 -11.81 -44.92 -15.49
N ASP A 25 -10.55 -45.33 -15.36
CA ASP A 25 -9.79 -45.29 -14.11
C ASP A 25 -9.10 -43.94 -13.86
N LEU A 26 -9.09 -43.02 -14.85
CA LEU A 26 -8.47 -41.69 -14.71
C LEU A 26 -9.07 -40.89 -13.56
N ALA A 27 -10.40 -40.85 -13.46
CA ALA A 27 -11.09 -40.09 -12.43
C ALA A 27 -10.75 -40.58 -11.01
N ALA A 28 -10.42 -41.88 -10.86
CA ALA A 28 -10.05 -42.49 -9.59
C ALA A 28 -8.55 -42.35 -9.24
N SER A 29 -7.72 -41.89 -10.18
CA SER A 29 -6.25 -41.93 -10.06
C SER A 29 -5.65 -40.78 -9.24
N GLY A 30 -6.44 -39.77 -8.86
CA GLY A 30 -6.03 -38.65 -7.98
C GLY A 30 -5.04 -37.68 -8.65
N THR A 31 -3.79 -38.09 -8.85
CA THR A 31 -2.76 -37.35 -9.59
C THR A 31 -2.12 -38.24 -10.65
N VAL A 32 -2.08 -37.78 -11.90
CA VAL A 32 -1.40 -38.50 -13.00
C VAL A 32 -0.33 -37.63 -13.66
N VAL A 33 0.66 -38.25 -14.30
CA VAL A 33 1.62 -37.53 -15.16
C VAL A 33 1.50 -38.08 -16.58
N LEU A 34 1.06 -37.23 -17.50
CA LEU A 34 0.93 -37.58 -18.92
C LEU A 34 2.27 -37.40 -19.61
N VAL A 35 2.74 -38.45 -20.29
CA VAL A 35 4.00 -38.42 -21.04
C VAL A 35 3.76 -38.95 -22.44
N THR A 36 4.10 -38.17 -23.46
CA THR A 36 4.04 -38.63 -24.85
C THR A 36 5.15 -37.98 -25.68
N SER A 37 5.64 -38.72 -26.67
CA SER A 37 6.40 -38.13 -27.76
C SER A 37 5.47 -37.56 -28.83
N THR A 38 6.01 -36.70 -29.69
CA THR A 38 5.35 -36.27 -30.92
C THR A 38 5.88 -37.08 -32.09
N TYR A 39 4.99 -37.56 -32.97
CA TYR A 39 5.34 -38.39 -34.12
C TYR A 39 4.90 -37.74 -35.44
N GLY A 40 5.64 -37.99 -36.53
CA GLY A 40 5.29 -37.48 -37.86
C GLY A 40 5.17 -35.96 -37.92
N GLU A 41 4.09 -35.47 -38.54
CA GLU A 41 3.76 -34.04 -38.71
C GLU A 41 3.05 -33.44 -37.49
N GLY A 42 3.37 -33.91 -36.27
CA GLY A 42 2.76 -33.40 -35.04
C GLY A 42 1.67 -34.28 -34.41
N GLU A 43 1.53 -35.50 -34.89
CA GLU A 43 0.45 -36.42 -34.50
C GLU A 43 0.76 -37.14 -33.17
N LEU A 44 -0.30 -37.67 -32.55
CA LEU A 44 -0.18 -38.59 -31.41
C LEU A 44 0.46 -39.91 -31.90
N PRO A 45 1.46 -40.45 -31.20
CA PRO A 45 2.01 -41.77 -31.51
C PRO A 45 0.95 -42.87 -31.45
N ALA A 46 1.19 -43.99 -32.13
CA ALA A 46 0.30 -45.16 -32.11
C ALA A 46 0.07 -45.75 -30.70
N THR A 47 0.98 -45.49 -29.75
CA THR A 47 0.86 -45.86 -28.33
C THR A 47 -0.01 -44.90 -27.53
N THR A 48 -0.24 -43.69 -28.02
CA THR A 48 -0.99 -42.61 -27.36
C THR A 48 -2.39 -42.44 -27.96
N GLN A 49 -2.53 -42.67 -29.26
CA GLN A 49 -3.78 -42.48 -30.01
C GLN A 49 -4.97 -43.26 -29.43
N PRO A 50 -4.86 -44.55 -29.06
CA PRO A 50 -6.02 -45.31 -28.54
C PRO A 50 -6.59 -44.72 -27.25
N PHE A 51 -5.72 -44.24 -26.36
CA PHE A 51 -6.12 -43.58 -25.12
C PHE A 51 -6.84 -42.26 -25.38
N PHE A 52 -6.31 -41.45 -26.31
CA PHE A 52 -6.95 -40.19 -26.70
C PHE A 52 -8.33 -40.41 -27.32
N ASP A 53 -8.46 -41.39 -28.21
CA ASP A 53 -9.74 -41.74 -28.83
C ASP A 53 -10.75 -42.22 -27.78
N ALA A 54 -10.31 -43.05 -26.82
CA ALA A 54 -11.14 -43.49 -25.71
C ALA A 54 -11.56 -42.32 -24.79
N MET A 55 -10.66 -41.38 -24.50
CA MET A 55 -10.95 -40.13 -23.76
C MET A 55 -12.03 -39.31 -24.46
N LYS A 56 -11.91 -39.10 -25.78
CA LYS A 56 -12.90 -38.36 -26.57
C LYS A 56 -14.23 -39.08 -26.70
N ALA A 57 -14.24 -40.41 -26.74
CA ALA A 57 -15.47 -41.18 -26.82
C ALA A 57 -16.21 -41.28 -25.49
N ALA A 58 -15.49 -41.35 -24.36
CA ALA A 58 -16.06 -41.53 -23.04
C ALA A 58 -16.50 -40.20 -22.37
N GLU A 59 -15.88 -39.08 -22.74
CA GLU A 59 -16.10 -37.75 -22.12
C GLU A 59 -16.17 -37.82 -20.58
N PRO A 60 -15.14 -38.36 -19.91
CA PRO A 60 -15.18 -38.54 -18.46
C PRO A 60 -15.17 -37.20 -17.72
N ASP A 61 -15.87 -37.12 -16.58
CA ASP A 61 -15.74 -35.98 -15.67
C ASP A 61 -14.44 -36.12 -14.87
N LEU A 62 -13.48 -35.26 -15.19
CA LEU A 62 -12.16 -35.22 -14.57
C LEU A 62 -11.98 -34.02 -13.64
N THR A 63 -13.07 -33.38 -13.18
CA THR A 63 -13.03 -32.18 -12.29
C THR A 63 -12.19 -32.41 -11.02
N GLY A 64 -12.10 -33.65 -10.53
CA GLY A 64 -11.29 -34.02 -9.36
C GLY A 64 -9.85 -34.43 -9.67
N LEU A 65 -9.48 -34.61 -10.94
CA LEU A 65 -8.18 -35.11 -11.36
C LEU A 65 -7.16 -33.96 -11.44
N ARG A 66 -5.98 -34.19 -10.86
CA ARG A 66 -4.81 -33.34 -11.05
C ARG A 66 -3.83 -34.02 -12.00
N PHE A 67 -3.14 -33.25 -12.83
CA PHE A 67 -2.15 -33.86 -13.72
C PHE A 67 -0.91 -33.01 -13.97
N GLY A 68 0.22 -33.68 -14.18
CA GLY A 68 1.42 -33.12 -14.80
C GLY A 68 1.52 -33.56 -16.25
N ALA A 69 2.31 -32.84 -17.05
CA ALA A 69 2.51 -33.17 -18.45
C ALA A 69 3.98 -33.01 -18.84
N PHE A 70 4.53 -33.98 -19.57
CA PHE A 70 5.88 -33.92 -20.11
C PHE A 70 5.91 -34.43 -21.55
N GLY A 71 6.35 -33.57 -22.46
CA GLY A 71 6.45 -33.89 -23.88
C GLY A 71 7.86 -34.16 -24.34
N LEU A 72 7.99 -35.06 -25.31
CA LEU A 72 9.21 -35.29 -26.07
C LEU A 72 8.97 -34.86 -27.52
N GLY A 73 9.82 -34.00 -28.06
CA GLY A 73 9.69 -33.51 -29.43
C GLY A 73 11.03 -33.13 -30.03
N ASP A 74 11.03 -32.81 -31.31
CA ASP A 74 12.20 -32.36 -32.05
C ASP A 74 11.94 -30.94 -32.56
N SER A 75 12.72 -29.97 -32.09
CA SER A 75 12.52 -28.55 -32.41
C SER A 75 12.83 -28.19 -33.86
N THR A 76 13.38 -29.12 -34.65
CA THR A 76 13.57 -28.96 -36.10
C THR A 76 12.28 -29.10 -36.90
N TYR A 77 11.19 -29.54 -36.27
CA TYR A 77 9.85 -29.62 -36.86
C TYR A 77 8.95 -28.54 -36.27
N ASP A 78 8.09 -27.94 -37.11
CA ASP A 78 7.13 -26.90 -36.70
C ASP A 78 6.12 -27.40 -35.65
N THR A 79 5.96 -28.71 -35.56
CA THR A 79 5.06 -29.39 -34.62
C THR A 79 5.74 -29.86 -33.34
N TYR A 80 6.83 -29.18 -32.95
CA TYR A 80 7.58 -29.47 -31.73
C TYR A 80 6.67 -29.66 -30.51
N ASN A 81 6.71 -30.85 -29.90
CA ASN A 81 5.93 -31.21 -28.71
C ASN A 81 4.39 -31.13 -28.87
N ASN A 82 3.86 -31.05 -30.09
CA ASN A 82 2.42 -30.87 -30.32
C ASN A 82 1.55 -31.97 -29.70
N ALA A 83 2.03 -33.22 -29.66
CA ALA A 83 1.27 -34.35 -29.12
C ALA A 83 0.93 -34.20 -27.63
N ILE A 84 1.85 -33.65 -26.81
CA ILE A 84 1.55 -33.44 -25.39
C ILE A 84 0.53 -32.31 -25.21
N ASP A 85 0.53 -31.30 -26.08
CA ASP A 85 -0.40 -30.18 -26.01
C ASP A 85 -1.82 -30.61 -26.38
N ILE A 86 -1.96 -31.52 -27.35
CA ILE A 86 -3.24 -32.16 -27.67
C ILE A 86 -3.80 -32.92 -26.47
N LEU A 87 -2.97 -33.71 -25.78
CA LEU A 87 -3.40 -34.45 -24.58
C LEU A 87 -3.78 -33.52 -23.43
N VAL A 88 -2.95 -32.52 -23.13
CA VAL A 88 -3.20 -31.50 -22.10
C VAL A 88 -4.54 -30.82 -22.36
N GLY A 89 -4.80 -30.42 -23.61
CA GLY A 89 -6.08 -29.83 -24.00
C GLY A 89 -7.25 -30.77 -23.72
N ALA A 90 -7.17 -32.03 -24.15
CA ALA A 90 -8.27 -32.99 -23.97
C ALA A 90 -8.59 -33.30 -22.51
N VAL A 91 -7.59 -33.43 -21.62
CA VAL A 91 -7.87 -33.66 -20.19
C VAL A 91 -8.34 -32.40 -19.48
N THR A 92 -7.89 -31.22 -19.93
CA THR A 92 -8.34 -29.93 -19.38
C THR A 92 -9.79 -29.65 -19.79
N ASP A 93 -10.16 -29.92 -21.04
CA ASP A 93 -11.55 -29.81 -21.54
C ASP A 93 -12.51 -30.71 -20.75
N ALA A 94 -12.01 -31.85 -20.26
CA ALA A 94 -12.73 -32.80 -19.41
C ALA A 94 -12.77 -32.40 -17.92
N GLY A 95 -12.19 -31.26 -17.54
CA GLY A 95 -12.23 -30.69 -16.19
C GLY A 95 -10.99 -30.90 -15.33
N ALA A 96 -9.96 -31.62 -15.81
CA ALA A 96 -8.75 -31.86 -15.02
C ALA A 96 -7.94 -30.57 -14.79
N THR A 97 -7.29 -30.47 -13.62
CA THR A 97 -6.44 -29.32 -13.28
C THR A 97 -4.97 -29.65 -13.48
N GLN A 98 -4.29 -28.93 -14.38
CA GLN A 98 -2.85 -29.08 -14.56
C GLN A 98 -2.08 -28.53 -13.35
N VAL A 99 -1.03 -29.23 -12.93
CA VAL A 99 -0.11 -28.83 -11.87
C VAL A 99 1.25 -28.51 -12.49
N GLY A 100 1.72 -27.28 -12.29
CA GLY A 100 2.95 -26.79 -12.89
C GLY A 100 2.85 -26.62 -14.42
N ALA A 101 3.95 -26.20 -15.02
CA ALA A 101 4.05 -26.06 -16.48
C ALA A 101 4.29 -27.43 -17.15
N THR A 102 3.93 -27.56 -18.43
CA THR A 102 4.29 -28.73 -19.24
C THR A 102 5.80 -28.78 -19.45
N GLY A 103 6.43 -29.87 -19.01
CA GLY A 103 7.85 -30.12 -19.27
C GLY A 103 8.05 -30.49 -20.74
N ARG A 104 9.18 -30.08 -21.32
CA ARG A 104 9.51 -30.37 -22.72
C ARG A 104 10.96 -30.76 -22.86
N HIS A 105 11.20 -31.82 -23.61
CA HIS A 105 12.53 -32.21 -24.06
C HIS A 105 12.65 -32.03 -25.57
N ASP A 106 13.83 -31.55 -25.98
CA ASP A 106 14.19 -31.35 -27.38
C ASP A 106 15.21 -32.39 -27.84
N ALA A 107 14.78 -33.31 -28.70
CA ALA A 107 15.62 -34.33 -29.29
C ALA A 107 16.72 -33.74 -30.20
N ALA A 108 16.50 -32.56 -30.80
CA ALA A 108 17.49 -31.90 -31.66
C ALA A 108 18.71 -31.38 -30.88
N SER A 109 18.60 -31.26 -29.56
CA SER A 109 19.68 -30.83 -28.68
C SER A 109 20.79 -31.89 -28.53
N PHE A 110 20.51 -33.14 -28.91
CA PHE A 110 21.34 -34.33 -28.66
C PHE A 110 21.71 -34.53 -27.17
N GLN A 111 21.04 -33.82 -26.25
CA GLN A 111 21.18 -34.01 -24.82
C GLN A 111 20.19 -35.09 -24.34
N PRO A 112 20.57 -35.94 -23.38
CA PRO A 112 19.63 -36.84 -22.74
C PRO A 112 18.53 -36.05 -22.02
N ALA A 113 17.37 -36.69 -21.81
CA ALA A 113 16.22 -36.06 -21.17
C ALA A 113 16.34 -35.96 -19.65
N ASP A 114 17.38 -36.56 -19.04
CA ASP A 114 17.58 -36.66 -17.59
C ASP A 114 17.61 -35.29 -16.90
N GLY A 115 18.35 -34.32 -17.42
CA GLY A 115 18.42 -32.97 -16.88
C GLY A 115 17.06 -32.24 -16.91
N PRO A 116 16.42 -32.08 -18.08
CA PRO A 116 15.08 -31.49 -18.18
C PRO A 116 14.01 -32.22 -17.36
N VAL A 117 14.10 -33.55 -17.27
CA VAL A 117 13.19 -34.36 -16.46
C VAL A 117 13.40 -34.11 -14.97
N ALA A 118 14.64 -34.04 -14.48
CA ALA A 118 14.94 -33.79 -13.07
C ALA A 118 14.47 -32.39 -12.65
N GLU A 119 14.74 -31.37 -13.46
CA GLU A 119 14.30 -30.01 -13.19
C GLU A 119 12.78 -29.89 -13.20
N TRP A 120 12.11 -30.49 -14.19
CA TRP A 120 10.65 -30.49 -14.24
C TRP A 120 10.03 -31.28 -13.06
N ALA A 121 10.58 -32.45 -12.73
CA ALA A 121 10.08 -33.28 -11.63
C ALA A 121 10.20 -32.54 -10.28
N LYS A 122 11.27 -31.78 -10.07
CA LYS A 122 11.42 -30.90 -8.90
C LYS A 122 10.31 -29.85 -8.83
N GLN A 123 10.11 -29.09 -9.92
CA GLN A 123 9.08 -28.05 -9.97
C GLN A 123 7.67 -28.63 -9.80
N PHE A 124 7.42 -29.81 -10.38
CA PHE A 124 6.16 -30.53 -10.25
C PHE A 124 5.93 -31.04 -8.81
N ALA A 125 6.95 -31.60 -8.17
CA ALA A 125 6.89 -32.06 -6.77
C ALA A 125 6.69 -30.89 -5.79
N GLU A 126 7.35 -29.76 -6.03
CA GLU A 126 7.13 -28.51 -5.29
C GLU A 126 5.69 -28.01 -5.45
N ALA A 127 5.16 -27.97 -6.68
CA ALA A 127 3.79 -27.55 -6.97
C ALA A 127 2.72 -28.53 -6.42
N LEU A 128 3.03 -29.82 -6.32
CA LEU A 128 2.19 -30.79 -5.62
C LEU A 128 2.18 -30.52 -4.10
N SER A 129 3.35 -30.31 -3.52
CA SER A 129 3.57 -30.08 -2.09
C SER A 129 2.97 -28.75 -1.59
N ASP A 130 3.01 -27.71 -2.41
CA ASP A 130 2.43 -26.39 -2.11
C ASP A 130 0.90 -26.44 -1.95
N ARG A 131 0.26 -27.50 -2.48
CA ARG A 131 -1.17 -27.75 -2.28
C ARG A 131 -1.52 -28.92 -1.36
N THR A 132 -0.64 -29.87 -1.05
CA THR A 132 -0.88 -30.81 0.07
C THR A 132 -0.92 -30.05 1.41
N ARG A 133 -0.26 -28.88 1.49
CA ARG A 133 -0.44 -27.88 2.55
C ARG A 133 -1.76 -27.07 2.47
N ARG A 134 -2.46 -27.06 1.34
CA ARG A 134 -3.73 -26.34 1.12
C ARG A 134 -4.97 -27.25 0.97
N GLY A 135 -4.80 -28.56 0.86
CA GLY A 135 -5.89 -29.53 0.62
C GLY A 135 -6.36 -30.31 1.85
N GLY A 136 -5.84 -29.99 3.04
CA GLY A 136 -6.22 -30.64 4.30
C GLY A 136 -5.92 -29.80 5.54
N HIS A 137 -5.75 -28.49 5.37
CA HIS A 137 -5.84 -27.54 6.48
C HIS A 137 -7.22 -26.91 6.42
N GLU A 138 -7.98 -27.00 7.51
CA GLU A 138 -8.99 -25.98 7.78
C GLU A 138 -8.34 -24.62 7.51
N MET A 139 -8.97 -23.77 6.69
CA MET A 139 -8.52 -22.38 6.58
C MET A 139 -8.55 -21.80 7.99
N THR A 140 -7.38 -21.55 8.55
CA THR A 140 -7.27 -20.86 9.84
C THR A 140 -7.58 -19.38 9.62
N ALA A 141 -8.07 -18.68 10.64
CA ALA A 141 -8.29 -17.23 10.58
C ALA A 141 -7.03 -16.50 10.06
N ALA A 142 -5.85 -16.85 10.59
CA ALA A 142 -4.56 -16.34 10.12
C ALA A 142 -4.31 -16.51 8.60
N SER A 143 -4.71 -17.64 8.02
CA SER A 143 -4.50 -17.91 6.59
C SER A 143 -5.44 -17.08 5.70
N ILE A 144 -6.67 -16.84 6.15
CA ILE A 144 -7.65 -15.97 5.50
C ILE A 144 -7.17 -14.52 5.55
N ASP A 145 -6.73 -14.07 6.73
CA ASP A 145 -6.22 -12.72 6.94
C ASP A 145 -5.03 -12.43 6.03
N ARG A 146 -4.07 -13.36 5.94
CA ARG A 146 -2.91 -13.22 5.05
C ARG A 146 -3.28 -13.18 3.57
N GLU A 147 -4.36 -13.84 3.17
CA GLU A 147 -4.82 -13.78 1.78
C GLU A 147 -5.51 -12.44 1.46
N LEU A 148 -6.24 -11.88 2.43
CA LEU A 148 -6.97 -10.63 2.27
C LEU A 148 -6.07 -9.39 2.42
N VAL A 149 -5.17 -9.39 3.41
CA VAL A 149 -4.36 -8.25 3.83
C VAL A 149 -2.95 -8.68 4.26
N PRO A 150 -2.09 -9.10 3.33
CA PRO A 150 -0.71 -9.48 3.64
C PRO A 150 0.16 -8.25 3.97
N TRP A 151 0.06 -7.73 5.20
CA TRP A 151 0.64 -6.44 5.61
C TRP A 151 2.15 -6.30 5.32
N SER A 152 2.91 -7.38 5.49
CA SER A 152 4.36 -7.41 5.22
C SER A 152 4.75 -7.70 3.78
N ASP A 153 3.81 -8.05 2.89
CA ASP A 153 4.12 -8.37 1.50
C ASP A 153 4.55 -7.11 0.71
N PRO A 154 5.69 -7.14 0.00
CA PRO A 154 6.18 -5.98 -0.74
C PRO A 154 5.23 -5.48 -1.83
N GLU A 155 4.52 -6.37 -2.54
CA GLU A 155 3.59 -5.99 -3.61
C GLU A 155 2.34 -5.33 -3.03
N PHE A 156 1.82 -5.85 -1.92
CA PHE A 156 0.76 -5.20 -1.14
C PHE A 156 1.19 -3.82 -0.65
N ARG A 157 2.38 -3.68 -0.06
CA ARG A 157 2.90 -2.39 0.40
C ARG A 157 3.07 -1.41 -0.75
N ASN A 158 3.51 -1.87 -1.93
CA ASN A 158 3.66 -1.02 -3.11
C ASN A 158 2.30 -0.58 -3.67
N ASN A 159 1.34 -1.49 -3.77
CA ASN A 159 0.02 -1.23 -4.34
C ASN A 159 -1.08 -2.05 -3.61
N PRO A 160 -1.66 -1.55 -2.51
CA PRO A 160 -2.64 -2.33 -1.74
C PRO A 160 -4.04 -2.34 -2.36
N TYR A 161 -4.29 -1.51 -3.39
CA TYR A 161 -5.64 -1.28 -3.94
C TYR A 161 -6.32 -2.53 -4.53
N PRO A 162 -5.62 -3.48 -5.19
CA PRO A 162 -6.23 -4.73 -5.63
C PRO A 162 -6.76 -5.58 -4.46
N TRP A 163 -6.02 -5.64 -3.35
CA TRP A 163 -6.44 -6.34 -2.13
C TRP A 163 -7.59 -5.60 -1.44
N TYR A 164 -7.52 -4.27 -1.36
CA TYR A 164 -8.60 -3.46 -0.80
C TYR A 164 -9.91 -3.61 -1.57
N ARG A 165 -9.86 -3.73 -2.90
CA ARG A 165 -11.07 -3.99 -3.71
C ARG A 165 -11.73 -5.31 -3.33
N ARG A 166 -10.95 -6.39 -3.19
CA ARG A 166 -11.47 -7.71 -2.75
C ARG A 166 -12.01 -7.63 -1.33
N LEU A 167 -11.25 -7.06 -0.39
CA LEU A 167 -11.66 -6.85 0.99
C LEU A 167 -13.00 -6.10 1.05
N GLN A 168 -13.14 -5.02 0.29
CA GLN A 168 -14.34 -4.19 0.32
C GLN A 168 -15.57 -4.88 -0.30
N GLN A 169 -15.38 -5.71 -1.33
CA GLN A 169 -16.47 -6.44 -2.00
C GLN A 169 -16.98 -7.60 -1.16
N ASP A 170 -16.06 -8.41 -0.63
CA ASP A 170 -16.40 -9.70 -0.03
C ASP A 170 -16.42 -9.66 1.51
N HIS A 171 -15.66 -8.74 2.11
CA HIS A 171 -15.43 -8.65 3.56
C HIS A 171 -15.43 -7.18 4.06
N PRO A 172 -16.50 -6.40 3.83
CA PRO A 172 -16.53 -4.96 4.09
C PRO A 172 -16.35 -4.57 5.57
N VAL A 173 -16.68 -5.50 6.47
CA VAL A 173 -16.36 -5.47 7.90
C VAL A 173 -15.72 -6.82 8.25
N HIS A 174 -14.39 -6.83 8.41
CA HIS A 174 -13.61 -8.06 8.60
C HIS A 174 -12.93 -8.07 9.96
N LYS A 175 -13.13 -9.11 10.76
CA LYS A 175 -12.43 -9.28 12.05
C LYS A 175 -11.17 -10.11 11.83
N LEU A 176 -10.01 -9.52 12.09
CA LEU A 176 -8.72 -10.19 12.09
C LEU A 176 -8.57 -11.09 13.31
N GLU A 177 -7.62 -12.03 13.24
CA GLU A 177 -7.29 -12.94 14.33
C GLU A 177 -6.82 -12.20 15.61
N ASP A 178 -6.18 -11.04 15.47
CA ASP A 178 -5.76 -10.18 16.60
C ASP A 178 -6.94 -9.45 17.29
N GLY A 179 -8.15 -9.56 16.73
CA GLY A 179 -9.37 -8.93 17.24
C GLY A 179 -9.70 -7.56 16.61
N THR A 180 -8.84 -7.03 15.74
CA THR A 180 -9.08 -5.77 15.02
C THR A 180 -10.13 -5.94 13.94
N TYR A 181 -11.09 -5.02 13.89
CA TYR A 181 -12.10 -4.96 12.83
C TYR A 181 -11.66 -3.98 11.73
N LEU A 182 -11.49 -4.47 10.50
CA LEU A 182 -11.27 -3.64 9.31
C LEU A 182 -12.60 -3.18 8.76
N VAL A 183 -12.77 -1.87 8.55
CA VAL A 183 -13.95 -1.28 7.91
C VAL A 183 -13.52 -0.55 6.64
N SER A 184 -13.98 -1.01 5.48
CA SER A 184 -13.40 -0.63 4.18
C SER A 184 -14.34 0.15 3.25
N ARG A 185 -15.67 0.03 3.40
CA ARG A 185 -16.63 0.80 2.58
C ARG A 185 -16.71 2.26 3.00
N TYR A 186 -16.84 3.15 2.03
CA TYR A 186 -16.92 4.60 2.27
C TYR A 186 -18.12 4.97 3.14
N ALA A 187 -19.29 4.38 2.88
CA ALA A 187 -20.51 4.65 3.65
C ALA A 187 -20.32 4.33 5.13
N ASP A 188 -19.67 3.19 5.43
CA ASP A 188 -19.43 2.74 6.80
C ASP A 188 -18.36 3.62 7.49
N VAL A 189 -17.21 3.84 6.85
CA VAL A 189 -16.17 4.73 7.41
C VAL A 189 -16.71 6.13 7.66
N SER A 190 -17.37 6.73 6.67
CA SER A 190 -17.85 8.12 6.76
C SER A 190 -18.97 8.31 7.80
N HIS A 191 -19.77 7.29 8.06
CA HIS A 191 -20.81 7.33 9.07
C HIS A 191 -20.26 7.10 10.48
N PHE A 192 -19.60 5.94 10.68
CA PHE A 192 -19.29 5.40 12.00
C PHE A 192 -18.03 6.02 12.62
N ALA A 193 -16.98 6.29 11.84
CA ALA A 193 -15.68 6.74 12.37
C ALA A 193 -15.70 8.11 13.10
N LYS A 194 -16.77 8.89 12.90
CA LYS A 194 -16.97 10.21 13.51
C LYS A 194 -18.01 10.21 14.64
N LEU A 195 -18.57 9.06 15.00
CA LEU A 195 -19.53 8.98 16.09
C LEU A 195 -18.84 9.34 17.41
N PRO A 196 -19.53 10.01 18.36
CA PRO A 196 -18.93 10.38 19.65
C PRO A 196 -18.45 9.20 20.50
N ILE A 197 -19.00 8.00 20.26
CA ILE A 197 -18.59 6.76 20.95
C ILE A 197 -17.22 6.26 20.48
N MET A 198 -16.69 6.79 19.37
CA MET A 198 -15.42 6.35 18.79
C MET A 198 -14.25 7.08 19.48
N SER A 199 -13.78 6.51 20.59
CA SER A 199 -12.64 7.03 21.33
C SER A 199 -11.33 6.87 20.56
N VAL A 200 -10.39 7.80 20.78
CA VAL A 200 -9.00 7.70 20.30
C VAL A 200 -8.00 7.31 21.40
N GLU A 201 -8.39 7.38 22.67
CA GLU A 201 -7.46 7.34 23.81
C GLU A 201 -6.73 6.00 23.98
N PRO A 202 -7.39 4.81 23.91
CA PRO A 202 -6.74 3.54 24.25
C PRO A 202 -5.53 3.21 23.37
N GLY A 203 -5.64 3.48 22.06
CA GLY A 203 -4.59 3.15 21.10
C GLY A 203 -3.32 3.97 21.31
N TRP A 204 -3.45 5.27 21.60
CA TRP A 204 -2.27 6.13 21.83
C TRP A 204 -1.68 5.93 23.22
N ALA A 205 -2.50 5.66 24.23
CA ALA A 205 -2.02 5.41 25.59
C ALA A 205 -1.08 4.19 25.68
N ASP A 206 -1.28 3.18 24.84
CA ASP A 206 -0.47 1.95 24.79
C ASP A 206 0.57 1.94 23.63
N ALA A 207 0.77 3.06 22.93
CA ALA A 207 1.60 3.12 21.72
C ALA A 207 3.13 3.23 21.97
N GLY A 208 3.60 2.91 23.19
CA GLY A 208 5.03 2.99 23.54
C GLY A 208 5.63 4.39 23.26
N PRO A 209 6.68 4.51 22.44
CA PRO A 209 7.25 5.82 22.07
C PRO A 209 6.23 6.82 21.49
N TRP A 210 5.18 6.34 20.81
CA TRP A 210 4.12 7.18 20.26
C TRP A 210 3.08 7.64 21.29
N ALA A 211 3.19 7.23 22.57
CA ALA A 211 2.28 7.67 23.62
C ALA A 211 2.32 9.18 23.89
N VAL A 212 3.35 9.89 23.38
CA VAL A 212 3.38 11.36 23.30
C VAL A 212 2.14 11.94 22.61
N ALA A 213 1.50 11.20 21.71
CA ALA A 213 0.26 11.62 21.05
C ALA A 213 -0.93 11.76 22.01
N SER A 214 -0.90 11.08 23.17
CA SER A 214 -1.96 11.15 24.21
C SER A 214 -2.08 12.55 24.80
N ASP A 215 -0.96 13.28 24.86
CA ASP A 215 -0.90 14.69 25.29
C ASP A 215 -1.21 15.66 24.14
N THR A 216 -1.85 15.20 23.06
CA THR A 216 -2.23 16.06 21.93
C THR A 216 -3.66 15.77 21.49
N ALA A 217 -4.21 16.65 20.65
CA ALA A 217 -5.53 16.41 20.04
C ALA A 217 -5.63 15.11 19.22
N LEU A 218 -4.52 14.43 18.91
CA LEU A 218 -4.55 13.14 18.23
C LEU A 218 -5.03 12.01 19.14
N GLY A 219 -4.71 12.08 20.44
CA GLY A 219 -4.99 11.04 21.43
C GLY A 219 -5.86 11.47 22.62
N SER A 220 -6.55 12.60 22.53
CA SER A 220 -7.52 13.05 23.55
C SER A 220 -8.94 13.10 23.00
N ASP A 221 -9.93 12.65 23.77
CA ASP A 221 -11.35 12.77 23.39
C ASP A 221 -11.95 14.14 23.80
N PRO A 222 -13.12 14.52 23.26
CA PRO A 222 -13.92 15.63 23.80
C PRO A 222 -14.32 15.40 25.26
N PRO A 223 -14.44 16.47 26.08
CA PRO A 223 -14.42 17.88 25.67
C PRO A 223 -13.02 18.49 25.55
N HIS A 224 -11.99 17.91 26.18
CA HIS A 224 -10.65 18.52 26.27
C HIS A 224 -9.95 18.63 24.91
N HIS A 225 -10.18 17.65 24.01
CA HIS A 225 -9.81 17.74 22.60
C HIS A 225 -10.16 19.08 21.96
N THR A 226 -11.33 19.65 22.27
CA THR A 226 -11.81 20.92 21.70
C THR A 226 -10.91 22.08 22.11
N VAL A 227 -10.37 22.04 23.33
CA VAL A 227 -9.44 23.05 23.85
C VAL A 227 -8.10 22.92 23.14
N LEU A 228 -7.54 21.70 23.07
CA LEU A 228 -6.27 21.42 22.38
C LEU A 228 -6.33 21.86 20.90
N ARG A 229 -7.39 21.47 20.18
CA ARG A 229 -7.60 21.89 18.78
C ARG A 229 -7.73 23.39 18.62
N ARG A 230 -8.36 24.10 19.56
CA ARG A 230 -8.48 25.55 19.48
C ARG A 230 -7.12 26.24 19.52
N GLN A 231 -6.14 25.69 20.25
CA GLN A 231 -4.82 26.30 20.34
C GLN A 231 -4.07 26.31 19.01
N THR A 232 -4.28 25.31 18.15
CA THR A 232 -3.63 25.23 16.84
C THR A 232 -4.54 25.76 15.72
N ASN A 233 -5.83 25.47 15.72
CA ASN A 233 -6.76 25.91 14.65
C ASN A 233 -6.77 27.44 14.45
N LYS A 234 -6.59 28.23 15.52
CA LYS A 234 -6.54 29.70 15.44
C LYS A 234 -5.35 30.23 14.61
N TRP A 235 -4.30 29.42 14.43
CA TRP A 235 -3.09 29.73 13.66
C TRP A 235 -3.17 29.33 12.19
N PHE A 236 -4.11 28.46 11.83
CA PHE A 236 -4.26 27.91 10.48
C PHE A 236 -5.58 28.33 9.81
N THR A 237 -6.06 29.54 10.12
CA THR A 237 -7.15 30.15 9.36
C THR A 237 -6.68 30.47 7.93
N PRO A 238 -7.56 30.49 6.91
CA PRO A 238 -7.15 30.73 5.52
C PRO A 238 -6.25 31.96 5.35
N LYS A 239 -6.61 33.08 5.99
CA LYS A 239 -5.85 34.33 5.93
C LYS A 239 -4.42 34.20 6.50
N LEU A 240 -4.24 33.45 7.58
CA LEU A 240 -2.90 33.25 8.16
C LEU A 240 -2.09 32.29 7.30
N VAL A 241 -2.73 31.21 6.81
CA VAL A 241 -2.10 30.23 5.91
C VAL A 241 -1.57 30.88 4.64
N ASP A 242 -2.31 31.80 4.02
CA ASP A 242 -1.84 32.57 2.86
C ASP A 242 -0.51 33.31 3.15
N GLY A 243 -0.32 33.75 4.39
CA GLY A 243 0.94 34.35 4.86
C GLY A 243 2.05 33.34 5.09
N TRP A 244 1.73 32.18 5.67
CA TRP A 244 2.70 31.13 6.00
C TRP A 244 3.33 30.50 4.76
N VAL A 245 2.51 30.15 3.76
CA VAL A 245 2.98 29.48 2.53
C VAL A 245 3.80 30.39 1.61
N ARG A 246 3.94 31.68 1.94
CA ARG A 246 4.94 32.54 1.30
C ARG A 246 6.36 31.99 1.51
N THR A 247 6.66 31.42 2.67
CA THR A 247 7.93 30.71 2.92
C THR A 247 8.11 29.57 1.92
N THR A 248 7.08 28.73 1.72
CA THR A 248 7.12 27.63 0.76
C THR A 248 7.42 28.14 -0.66
N ARG A 249 6.76 29.24 -1.07
CA ARG A 249 6.99 29.88 -2.37
C ARG A 249 8.42 30.41 -2.52
N GLU A 250 8.94 31.09 -1.50
CA GLU A 250 10.31 31.62 -1.48
C GLU A 250 11.33 30.50 -1.66
N LEU A 251 11.24 29.43 -0.86
CA LEU A 251 12.19 28.32 -0.93
C LEU A 251 12.15 27.56 -2.27
N VAL A 252 10.95 27.34 -2.82
CA VAL A 252 10.81 26.72 -4.14
C VAL A 252 11.34 27.66 -5.23
N GLY A 253 11.09 28.95 -5.12
CA GLY A 253 11.64 29.96 -6.04
C GLY A 253 13.17 29.98 -6.04
N ASP A 254 13.78 30.06 -4.86
CA ASP A 254 15.22 30.07 -4.67
C ASP A 254 15.89 28.80 -5.21
N LEU A 255 15.28 27.63 -4.98
CA LEU A 255 15.74 26.37 -5.57
C LEU A 255 15.74 26.46 -7.10
N LEU A 256 14.62 26.88 -7.69
CA LEU A 256 14.44 26.91 -9.15
C LEU A 256 15.23 28.04 -9.83
N ASP A 257 15.62 29.09 -9.11
CA ASP A 257 16.52 30.13 -9.61
C ASP A 257 17.98 29.62 -9.67
N GLY A 258 18.33 28.59 -8.89
CA GLY A 258 19.68 28.02 -8.80
C GLY A 258 19.94 26.80 -9.69
N VAL A 259 18.95 26.29 -10.43
CA VAL A 259 19.10 25.11 -11.30
C VAL A 259 19.45 25.50 -12.73
N GLU A 260 20.39 24.78 -13.33
CA GLU A 260 20.70 24.90 -14.75
C GLU A 260 19.69 24.13 -15.61
N ALA A 261 19.56 24.51 -16.88
CA ALA A 261 18.68 23.80 -17.82
C ALA A 261 19.08 22.31 -17.94
N GLY A 262 18.12 21.40 -17.76
CA GLY A 262 18.34 19.95 -17.80
C GLY A 262 18.98 19.36 -16.54
N GLN A 263 19.20 20.15 -15.49
CA GLN A 263 19.69 19.65 -14.20
C GLN A 263 18.64 18.72 -13.55
N VAL A 264 19.11 17.59 -13.02
CA VAL A 264 18.28 16.68 -12.23
C VAL A 264 18.06 17.27 -10.84
N ILE A 265 16.80 17.35 -10.43
CA ILE A 265 16.36 17.81 -9.11
C ILE A 265 15.88 16.60 -8.29
N GLU A 266 16.33 16.45 -7.05
CA GLU A 266 15.80 15.45 -6.12
C GLU A 266 14.53 16.02 -5.45
N ALA A 267 13.38 15.81 -6.08
CA ALA A 267 12.15 16.51 -5.72
C ALA A 267 11.61 16.12 -4.33
N ARG A 268 11.88 14.90 -3.84
CA ARG A 268 11.43 14.48 -2.51
C ARG A 268 12.02 15.39 -1.44
N ARG A 269 13.33 15.63 -1.46
CA ARG A 269 13.98 16.50 -0.49
C ARG A 269 13.71 17.98 -0.79
N ASP A 270 14.05 18.42 -2.00
CA ASP A 270 14.27 19.84 -2.27
C ASP A 270 12.98 20.59 -2.62
N LEU A 271 11.98 19.93 -3.19
CA LEU A 271 10.67 20.53 -3.52
C LEU A 271 9.56 20.19 -2.52
N ALA A 272 9.71 19.12 -1.74
CA ALA A 272 8.67 18.63 -0.85
C ALA A 272 9.05 18.74 0.64
N VAL A 273 10.04 17.98 1.11
CA VAL A 273 10.39 17.90 2.54
C VAL A 273 10.92 19.23 3.09
N VAL A 274 11.93 19.83 2.46
CA VAL A 274 12.58 21.04 2.98
C VAL A 274 11.62 22.23 3.00
N PRO A 275 10.91 22.58 1.90
CA PRO A 275 10.01 23.73 1.91
C PRO A 275 8.90 23.64 2.97
N THR A 276 8.36 22.44 3.19
CA THR A 276 7.27 22.22 4.16
C THR A 276 7.77 22.19 5.61
N HIS A 277 8.92 21.56 5.87
CA HIS A 277 9.57 21.62 7.18
C HIS A 277 9.85 23.06 7.62
N VAL A 278 10.53 23.82 6.77
CA VAL A 278 10.92 25.21 7.08
C VAL A 278 9.68 26.09 7.27
N THR A 279 8.63 25.89 6.46
CA THR A 279 7.36 26.60 6.64
C THR A 279 6.77 26.37 8.03
N MET A 280 6.69 25.11 8.49
CA MET A 280 6.16 24.80 9.82
C MET A 280 7.09 25.28 10.95
N ALA A 281 8.40 25.14 10.79
CA ALA A 281 9.39 25.64 11.76
C ALA A 281 9.25 27.17 11.95
N ARG A 282 9.04 27.93 10.86
CA ARG A 282 8.78 29.37 10.93
C ARG A 282 7.45 29.72 11.60
N VAL A 283 6.39 28.97 11.35
CA VAL A 283 5.10 29.14 12.06
C VAL A 283 5.27 28.93 13.56
N LEU A 284 6.04 27.91 13.95
CA LEU A 284 6.38 27.63 15.34
C LEU A 284 7.40 28.63 15.93
N GLN A 285 8.12 29.35 15.07
CA GLN A 285 9.32 30.11 15.43
C GLN A 285 10.35 29.26 16.19
N LEU A 286 10.71 28.13 15.59
CA LEU A 286 11.81 27.26 16.01
C LEU A 286 12.92 27.28 14.94
N PRO A 287 14.14 26.80 15.25
CA PRO A 287 15.19 26.63 14.25
C PRO A 287 14.74 25.80 13.04
N GLU A 288 15.14 26.24 11.85
CA GLU A 288 14.67 25.71 10.54
C GLU A 288 15.70 24.83 9.82
N ASP A 289 16.84 24.54 10.46
CA ASP A 289 18.05 23.95 9.86
C ASP A 289 18.18 22.42 10.04
N ASP A 290 17.15 21.75 10.57
CA ASP A 290 17.23 20.33 10.98
C ASP A 290 16.36 19.37 10.14
N ALA A 291 15.89 19.83 8.97
CA ALA A 291 14.92 19.10 8.14
C ALA A 291 15.32 17.64 7.82
N ASP A 292 16.59 17.41 7.47
CA ASP A 292 17.08 16.07 7.10
C ASP A 292 17.05 15.09 8.27
N ALA A 293 17.52 15.52 9.46
CA ALA A 293 17.56 14.66 10.64
C ALA A 293 16.16 14.43 11.23
N VAL A 294 15.29 15.45 11.22
CA VAL A 294 13.87 15.30 11.58
C VAL A 294 13.17 14.31 10.64
N MET A 295 13.48 14.34 9.35
CA MET A 295 12.90 13.44 8.37
C MET A 295 13.34 11.98 8.55
N GLU A 296 14.62 11.73 8.83
CA GLU A 296 15.11 10.38 9.14
C GLU A 296 14.55 9.86 10.48
N ALA A 297 14.50 10.70 11.53
CA ALA A 297 13.89 10.34 12.80
C ALA A 297 12.41 9.95 12.62
N MET A 298 11.65 10.74 11.86
CA MET A 298 10.25 10.41 11.57
C MET A 298 10.08 9.20 10.66
N PHE A 299 11.05 8.91 9.78
CA PHE A 299 11.04 7.66 9.05
C PHE A 299 11.16 6.45 10.00
N GLU A 300 12.13 6.48 10.91
CA GLU A 300 12.33 5.42 11.90
C GLU A 300 11.13 5.28 12.85
N ALA A 301 10.58 6.39 13.34
CA ALA A 301 9.42 6.39 14.22
C ALA A 301 8.16 5.77 13.59
N MET A 302 7.99 5.89 12.26
CA MET A 302 6.81 5.40 11.56
C MET A 302 6.82 3.89 11.28
N LEU A 303 7.95 3.20 11.46
CA LEU A 303 8.06 1.76 11.20
C LEU A 303 7.15 0.95 12.13
N MET A 304 7.10 1.29 13.41
CA MET A 304 6.26 0.60 14.39
C MET A 304 4.75 0.81 14.21
N GLN A 305 4.33 1.70 13.30
CA GLN A 305 2.91 1.93 13.00
C GLN A 305 2.32 0.90 12.01
N SER A 306 3.17 0.04 11.44
CA SER A 306 2.78 -1.16 10.70
C SER A 306 1.84 -2.04 11.54
N ALA A 307 0.87 -2.70 10.90
CA ALA A 307 0.09 -3.75 11.56
C ALA A 307 0.95 -4.97 11.93
N GLU A 308 2.08 -5.16 11.24
CA GLU A 308 3.11 -6.16 11.53
C GLU A 308 4.48 -5.46 11.66
N PRO A 309 4.80 -4.82 12.80
CA PRO A 309 6.11 -4.23 13.03
C PRO A 309 7.21 -5.30 13.00
N ALA A 310 8.37 -4.96 12.44
CA ALA A 310 9.53 -5.84 12.47
C ALA A 310 10.25 -5.76 13.82
N ASP A 311 11.08 -6.76 14.13
CA ASP A 311 11.92 -6.76 15.32
C ASP A 311 12.79 -5.48 15.37
N GLY A 312 12.74 -4.81 16.53
CA GLY A 312 13.46 -3.57 16.81
C GLY A 312 12.79 -2.29 16.30
N ASP A 313 11.63 -2.34 15.62
CA ASP A 313 10.97 -1.11 15.13
C ASP A 313 10.50 -0.20 16.27
N VAL A 314 10.09 -0.78 17.40
CA VAL A 314 9.77 -0.02 18.63
C VAL A 314 11.02 0.65 19.21
N ASP A 315 12.17 -0.03 19.19
CA ASP A 315 13.44 0.54 19.67
C ASP A 315 13.92 1.68 18.76
N ARG A 316 13.78 1.54 17.44
CA ARG A 316 14.05 2.62 16.45
C ARG A 316 13.19 3.84 16.72
N ALA A 317 11.90 3.63 16.97
CA ALA A 317 11.01 4.73 17.34
C ALA A 317 11.40 5.38 18.67
N ALA A 318 11.83 4.60 19.67
CA ALA A 318 12.32 5.14 20.94
C ALA A 318 13.57 6.02 20.75
N VAL A 319 14.51 5.60 19.88
CA VAL A 319 15.69 6.40 19.52
C VAL A 319 15.27 7.70 18.82
N ALA A 320 14.38 7.61 17.84
CA ALA A 320 13.87 8.76 17.10
C ALA A 320 13.19 9.79 18.02
N PHE A 321 12.26 9.35 18.89
CA PHE A 321 11.60 10.25 19.84
C PHE A 321 12.55 10.76 20.92
N GLY A 322 13.59 10.02 21.28
CA GLY A 322 14.67 10.50 22.14
C GLY A 322 15.39 11.71 21.53
N TYR A 323 15.76 11.61 20.25
CA TYR A 323 16.35 12.74 19.51
C TYR A 323 15.37 13.91 19.39
N LEU A 324 14.14 13.69 18.92
CA LEU A 324 13.15 14.75 18.72
C LEU A 324 12.81 15.48 20.02
N SER A 325 12.61 14.73 21.11
CA SER A 325 12.29 15.32 22.42
C SER A 325 13.45 16.12 22.98
N ALA A 326 14.69 15.64 22.83
CA ALA A 326 15.88 16.38 23.27
C ALA A 326 16.06 17.69 22.49
N ARG A 327 15.86 17.65 21.16
CA ARG A 327 15.95 18.84 20.30
C ARG A 327 14.87 19.87 20.63
N VAL A 328 13.62 19.43 20.78
CA VAL A 328 12.53 20.33 21.18
C VAL A 328 12.79 20.90 22.57
N ALA A 329 13.26 20.11 23.54
CA ALA A 329 13.56 20.60 24.88
C ALA A 329 14.64 21.71 24.87
N GLU A 330 15.71 21.54 24.08
CA GLU A 330 16.74 22.56 23.88
C GLU A 330 16.15 23.86 23.29
N MET A 331 15.37 23.75 22.22
CA MET A 331 14.74 24.90 21.57
C MET A 331 13.76 25.65 22.50
N LEU A 332 13.02 24.91 23.33
CA LEU A 332 12.08 25.50 24.28
C LEU A 332 12.79 26.17 25.46
N GLU A 333 13.97 25.70 25.86
CA GLU A 333 14.78 26.39 26.87
C GLU A 333 15.28 27.75 26.36
N ASP A 334 15.78 27.82 25.13
CA ASP A 334 16.17 29.08 24.51
C ASP A 334 14.98 30.03 24.37
N LYS A 335 13.80 29.50 24.02
CA LYS A 335 12.54 30.25 23.91
C LYS A 335 12.02 30.76 25.25
N ARG A 336 12.28 30.05 26.36
CA ARG A 336 11.96 30.56 27.72
C ARG A 336 12.78 31.80 28.07
N VAL A 337 14.02 31.87 27.60
CA VAL A 337 14.91 33.04 27.82
C VAL A 337 14.60 34.16 26.82
N ASN A 338 14.35 33.80 25.56
CA ASN A 338 14.11 34.74 24.46
C ASN A 338 12.77 34.40 23.76
N PRO A 339 11.62 34.74 24.37
CA PRO A 339 10.32 34.43 23.80
C PRO A 339 10.09 35.20 22.50
N GLY A 340 9.45 34.52 21.56
CA GLY A 340 8.98 35.09 20.31
C GLY A 340 7.48 35.38 20.35
N ASP A 341 6.86 35.34 19.18
CA ASP A 341 5.44 35.50 18.96
C ASP A 341 4.87 34.43 18.01
N GLY A 342 5.47 33.23 17.99
CA GLY A 342 5.09 32.10 17.14
C GLY A 342 4.10 31.14 17.80
N LEU A 343 3.71 30.09 17.07
CA LEU A 343 2.80 29.07 17.59
C LEU A 343 3.37 28.34 18.82
N ALA A 344 4.68 28.09 18.88
CA ALA A 344 5.29 27.47 20.06
C ALA A 344 5.13 28.37 21.30
N ASP A 345 5.37 29.68 21.16
CA ASP A 345 5.17 30.66 22.24
C ASP A 345 3.69 30.68 22.68
N SER A 346 2.75 30.69 21.73
CA SER A 346 1.32 30.65 22.03
C SER A 346 0.89 29.38 22.78
N LEU A 347 1.53 28.24 22.57
CA LEU A 347 1.23 26.99 23.26
C LEU A 347 1.82 27.01 24.68
N LEU A 348 3.05 27.50 24.84
CA LEU A 348 3.68 27.69 26.15
C LEU A 348 2.88 28.67 27.03
N ASP A 349 2.38 29.76 26.44
CA ASP A 349 1.55 30.73 27.14
C ASP A 349 0.19 30.14 27.54
N ALA A 350 -0.42 29.32 26.69
CA ALA A 350 -1.66 28.61 27.02
C ALA A 350 -1.47 27.63 28.19
N ALA A 351 -0.30 26.97 28.28
CA ALA A 351 0.05 26.14 29.43
C ALA A 351 0.24 26.98 30.70
N ARG A 352 0.94 28.13 30.61
CA ARG A 352 1.12 29.05 31.75
C ARG A 352 -0.22 29.62 32.25
N ALA A 353 -1.17 29.84 31.34
CA ALA A 353 -2.51 30.29 31.67
C ALA A 353 -3.43 29.19 32.24
N GLY A 354 -2.98 27.92 32.23
CA GLY A 354 -3.76 26.78 32.68
C GLY A 354 -4.89 26.37 31.72
N GLU A 355 -4.82 26.80 30.44
CA GLU A 355 -5.77 26.35 29.41
C GLU A 355 -5.48 24.92 28.95
N ILE A 356 -4.19 24.55 28.91
CA ILE A 356 -3.66 23.22 28.62
C ILE A 356 -2.54 22.91 29.62
N THR A 357 -2.05 21.68 29.68
CA THR A 357 -0.89 21.33 30.53
C THR A 357 0.44 21.66 29.84
N GLU A 358 1.53 21.70 30.60
CA GLU A 358 2.87 21.86 30.02
C GLU A 358 3.24 20.67 29.12
N SER A 359 2.92 19.44 29.52
CA SER A 359 3.10 18.25 28.68
C SER A 359 2.35 18.37 27.36
N GLU A 360 1.11 18.84 27.39
CA GLU A 360 0.29 19.04 26.19
C GLU A 360 0.86 20.09 25.25
N ALA A 361 1.37 21.19 25.79
CA ALA A 361 2.04 22.22 24.99
C ALA A 361 3.30 21.65 24.31
N ILE A 362 4.16 20.97 25.07
CA ILE A 362 5.42 20.39 24.56
C ILE A 362 5.14 19.31 23.52
N ALA A 363 4.23 18.37 23.81
CA ALA A 363 3.85 17.31 22.89
C ALA A 363 3.25 17.86 21.59
N THR A 364 2.38 18.88 21.69
CA THR A 364 1.81 19.53 20.51
C THR A 364 2.89 20.23 19.67
N ILE A 365 3.83 20.94 20.30
CA ILE A 365 4.96 21.57 19.59
C ILE A 365 5.81 20.50 18.88
N LEU A 366 6.16 19.42 19.58
CA LEU A 366 6.95 18.32 19.04
C LEU A 366 6.27 17.71 17.83
N VAL A 367 4.98 17.36 17.92
CA VAL A 367 4.25 16.75 16.81
C VAL A 367 4.19 17.68 15.61
N PHE A 368 3.83 18.96 15.77
CA PHE A 368 3.78 19.90 14.64
C PHE A 368 5.16 20.11 14.01
N TYR A 369 6.23 20.23 14.81
CA TYR A 369 7.60 20.35 14.32
C TYR A 369 8.03 19.11 13.52
N ALA A 370 7.79 17.92 14.06
CA ALA A 370 8.26 16.68 13.49
C ALA A 370 7.48 16.27 12.23
N VAL A 371 6.15 16.42 12.21
CA VAL A 371 5.31 15.93 11.11
C VAL A 371 5.02 16.96 10.01
N GLY A 372 5.41 18.23 10.21
CA GLY A 372 5.17 19.32 9.27
C GLY A 372 5.69 19.07 7.85
N HIS A 373 6.65 18.15 7.68
CA HIS A 373 7.21 17.76 6.40
C HIS A 373 6.67 16.43 5.83
N MET A 374 6.01 15.62 6.66
CA MET A 374 5.91 14.18 6.41
C MET A 374 4.80 13.82 5.42
N ALA A 375 3.53 13.99 5.82
CA ALA A 375 2.39 13.62 4.98
C ALA A 375 2.20 14.59 3.81
N ILE A 376 2.45 15.89 4.03
CA ILE A 376 2.41 16.90 2.96
C ILE A 376 3.59 16.75 2.00
N GLY A 377 4.78 16.41 2.48
CA GLY A 377 5.92 16.10 1.61
C GLY A 377 5.64 14.90 0.71
N TYR A 378 4.97 13.87 1.22
CA TYR A 378 4.48 12.77 0.38
C TYR A 378 3.48 13.23 -0.68
N LEU A 379 2.47 14.03 -0.31
CA LEU A 379 1.47 14.52 -1.26
C LEU A 379 2.10 15.35 -2.39
N ILE A 380 3.05 16.22 -2.06
CA ILE A 380 3.77 17.02 -3.06
C ILE A 380 4.56 16.11 -4.00
N ALA A 381 5.33 15.15 -3.47
CA ALA A 381 6.08 14.19 -4.28
C ALA A 381 5.17 13.33 -5.17
N SER A 382 4.08 12.80 -4.62
CA SER A 382 3.07 12.03 -5.37
C SER A 382 2.42 12.85 -6.49
N GLY A 383 2.08 14.12 -6.23
CA GLY A 383 1.56 15.02 -7.25
C GLY A 383 2.57 15.33 -8.37
N ILE A 384 3.85 15.50 -8.02
CA ILE A 384 4.94 15.67 -9.00
C ILE A 384 5.10 14.42 -9.86
N GLU A 385 5.11 13.22 -9.27
CA GLU A 385 5.14 11.98 -10.04
C GLU A 385 3.92 11.88 -10.97
N LEU A 386 2.71 12.17 -10.48
CA LEU A 386 1.51 12.14 -11.29
C LEU A 386 1.63 13.09 -12.49
N PHE A 387 2.08 14.32 -12.28
CA PHE A 387 2.33 15.27 -13.36
C PHE A 387 3.39 14.76 -14.36
N ALA A 388 4.40 14.04 -13.90
CA ALA A 388 5.41 13.44 -14.77
C ALA A 388 4.84 12.28 -15.60
N ARG A 389 4.05 11.40 -14.99
CA ARG A 389 3.42 10.23 -15.62
C ARG A 389 2.23 10.61 -16.52
N ARG A 390 1.54 11.71 -16.20
CA ARG A 390 0.31 12.20 -16.85
C ARG A 390 0.45 13.69 -17.20
N PRO A 391 1.27 14.04 -18.23
CA PRO A 391 1.55 15.43 -18.61
C PRO A 391 0.30 16.28 -18.90
N GLU A 392 -0.78 15.66 -19.36
CA GLU A 392 -2.04 16.33 -19.63
C GLU A 392 -2.68 16.89 -18.35
N VAL A 393 -2.44 16.27 -17.19
CA VAL A 393 -2.93 16.78 -15.90
C VAL A 393 -2.14 18.01 -15.47
N PHE A 394 -0.82 18.03 -15.70
CA PHE A 394 -0.01 19.23 -15.45
C PHE A 394 -0.38 20.36 -16.40
N THR A 395 -0.65 20.04 -17.66
CA THR A 395 -1.15 21.00 -18.66
C THR A 395 -2.50 21.58 -18.23
N ALA A 396 -3.43 20.76 -17.72
CA ALA A 396 -4.70 21.24 -17.18
C ALA A 396 -4.48 22.16 -15.96
N PHE A 397 -3.59 21.78 -15.04
CA PHE A 397 -3.25 22.59 -13.87
C PHE A 397 -2.63 23.95 -14.24
N ARG A 398 -1.83 24.00 -15.32
CA ARG A 398 -1.26 25.22 -15.89
C ARG A 398 -2.32 26.12 -16.50
N ASN A 399 -3.23 25.54 -17.29
CA ASN A 399 -4.15 26.28 -18.13
C ASN A 399 -5.45 26.72 -17.43
N ASP A 400 -5.83 26.07 -16.32
CA ASP A 400 -7.08 26.36 -15.61
C ASP A 400 -6.86 26.46 -14.09
N GLU A 401 -6.73 27.69 -13.59
CA GLU A 401 -6.65 28.00 -12.15
C GLU A 401 -7.83 27.42 -11.36
N SER A 402 -9.03 27.43 -11.95
CA SER A 402 -10.25 26.99 -11.26
C SER A 402 -10.29 25.48 -11.02
N ALA A 403 -9.54 24.71 -11.82
CA ALA A 403 -9.41 23.26 -11.69
C ALA A 403 -8.35 22.83 -10.65
N ARG A 404 -7.41 23.70 -10.26
CA ARG A 404 -6.25 23.34 -9.42
C ARG A 404 -6.64 22.67 -8.11
N ALA A 405 -7.62 23.22 -7.41
CA ALA A 405 -8.09 22.64 -6.15
C ALA A 405 -8.68 21.24 -6.34
N ALA A 406 -9.38 20.99 -7.46
CA ALA A 406 -9.96 19.69 -7.77
C ALA A 406 -8.88 18.68 -8.18
N ILE A 407 -7.88 19.10 -8.96
CA ILE A 407 -6.71 18.27 -9.32
C ILE A 407 -5.98 17.80 -8.06
N ILE A 408 -5.66 18.73 -7.14
CA ILE A 408 -5.01 18.39 -5.86
C ILE A 408 -5.91 17.48 -5.04
N ASN A 409 -7.22 17.72 -5.02
CA ASN A 409 -8.12 16.88 -4.24
C ASN A 409 -8.25 15.45 -4.80
N GLU A 410 -8.13 15.27 -6.12
CA GLU A 410 -8.09 13.95 -6.75
C GLU A 410 -6.74 13.23 -6.48
N MET A 411 -5.61 13.95 -6.48
CA MET A 411 -4.32 13.41 -6.01
C MET A 411 -4.44 12.90 -4.57
N VAL A 412 -5.03 13.71 -3.68
CA VAL A 412 -5.28 13.35 -2.28
C VAL A 412 -6.19 12.13 -2.16
N ARG A 413 -7.23 12.00 -3.00
CA ARG A 413 -8.14 10.83 -2.99
C ARG A 413 -7.38 9.56 -3.37
N MET A 414 -6.65 9.62 -4.48
CA MET A 414 -6.05 8.44 -5.08
C MET A 414 -4.83 7.94 -4.30
N ASP A 415 -4.06 8.80 -3.66
CA ASP A 415 -2.82 8.40 -3.01
C ASP A 415 -2.70 8.97 -1.59
N PRO A 416 -3.57 8.54 -0.65
CA PRO A 416 -3.52 9.03 0.71
C PRO A 416 -2.21 8.63 1.41
N PRO A 417 -1.47 9.58 2.02
CA PRO A 417 -0.21 9.28 2.71
C PRO A 417 -0.40 8.38 3.94
N GLN A 418 -1.59 8.37 4.54
CA GLN A 418 -1.98 7.50 5.63
C GLN A 418 -3.16 6.64 5.19
N LEU A 419 -3.00 5.32 5.27
CA LEU A 419 -3.93 4.34 4.68
C LEU A 419 -5.09 3.96 5.60
N SER A 420 -4.93 4.13 6.92
CA SER A 420 -5.97 3.82 7.91
C SER A 420 -5.80 4.59 9.23
N PHE A 421 -6.79 4.51 10.12
CA PHE A 421 -6.68 4.97 11.51
C PHE A 421 -7.55 4.11 12.44
N LEU A 422 -7.22 4.10 13.73
CA LEU A 422 -7.92 3.32 14.76
C LEU A 422 -8.96 4.16 15.52
N ARG A 423 -10.00 3.48 15.98
CA ARG A 423 -10.95 3.91 17.01
C ARG A 423 -11.30 2.76 17.93
N PHE A 424 -11.77 3.10 19.12
CA PHE A 424 -12.22 2.16 20.13
C PHE A 424 -13.62 2.57 20.57
N PRO A 425 -14.69 1.84 20.23
CA PRO A 425 -16.05 2.24 20.55
C PRO A 425 -16.28 2.10 22.06
N THR A 426 -16.87 3.10 22.70
CA THR A 426 -17.14 3.08 24.16
C THR A 426 -18.35 2.23 24.55
N GLU A 427 -19.14 1.81 23.57
CA GLU A 427 -20.32 0.96 23.69
C GLU A 427 -20.40 0.04 22.46
N ASP A 428 -21.16 -1.05 22.55
CA ASP A 428 -21.34 -1.99 21.43
C ASP A 428 -21.93 -1.27 20.20
N VAL A 429 -21.43 -1.60 19.01
CA VAL A 429 -21.88 -0.98 17.76
C VAL A 429 -21.99 -2.03 16.66
N GLU A 430 -23.07 -1.97 15.86
CA GLU A 430 -23.24 -2.84 14.69
C GLU A 430 -22.84 -2.08 13.42
N ILE A 431 -21.87 -2.63 12.67
CA ILE A 431 -21.41 -2.09 11.38
C ILE A 431 -21.50 -3.20 10.35
N GLY A 432 -22.16 -2.96 9.22
CA GLY A 432 -22.28 -3.95 8.15
C GLY A 432 -22.88 -5.30 8.58
N GLY A 433 -23.74 -5.32 9.60
CA GLY A 433 -24.32 -6.55 10.16
C GLY A 433 -23.42 -7.30 11.16
N VAL A 434 -22.24 -6.76 11.48
CA VAL A 434 -21.30 -7.33 12.44
C VAL A 434 -21.39 -6.53 13.75
N LEU A 435 -21.71 -7.23 14.85
CA LEU A 435 -21.67 -6.65 16.19
C LEU A 435 -20.21 -6.53 16.66
N ILE A 436 -19.79 -5.32 16.99
CA ILE A 436 -18.48 -4.99 17.52
C ILE A 436 -18.64 -4.60 19.00
N GLU A 437 -18.04 -5.38 19.89
CA GLU A 437 -18.10 -5.13 21.34
C GLU A 437 -17.31 -3.88 21.73
N ALA A 438 -17.78 -3.19 22.77
CA ALA A 438 -17.11 -2.04 23.36
C ALA A 438 -15.61 -2.31 23.65
N GLY A 439 -14.76 -1.35 23.33
CA GLY A 439 -13.31 -1.42 23.51
C GLY A 439 -12.55 -2.14 22.39
N SER A 440 -13.23 -2.78 21.43
CA SER A 440 -12.56 -3.44 20.31
C SER A 440 -11.85 -2.44 19.39
N PRO A 441 -10.64 -2.74 18.88
CA PRO A 441 -10.02 -1.89 17.88
C PRO A 441 -10.76 -1.97 16.54
N ILE A 442 -11.16 -0.81 16.02
CA ILE A 442 -11.72 -0.67 14.66
C ILE A 442 -10.73 0.14 13.81
N ARG A 443 -10.18 -0.50 12.78
CA ARG A 443 -9.31 0.13 11.78
C ARG A 443 -10.13 0.55 10.57
N PHE A 444 -10.35 1.85 10.44
CA PHE A 444 -11.04 2.44 9.29
C PHE A 444 -10.06 2.63 8.13
N MET A 445 -10.32 1.98 7.00
CA MET A 445 -9.41 1.90 5.85
C MET A 445 -9.66 3.06 4.88
N ILE A 446 -8.95 4.18 5.07
CA ILE A 446 -9.01 5.37 4.20
C ILE A 446 -8.72 4.99 2.75
N GLY A 447 -7.62 4.26 2.50
CA GLY A 447 -7.18 3.92 1.15
C GLY A 447 -8.21 3.08 0.39
N ALA A 448 -8.86 2.14 1.07
CA ALA A 448 -9.94 1.33 0.50
C ALA A 448 -11.18 2.20 0.21
N ALA A 449 -11.66 2.93 1.22
CA ALA A 449 -12.87 3.74 1.11
C ALA A 449 -12.76 4.81 0.02
N ASN A 450 -11.59 5.42 -0.17
CA ASN A 450 -11.36 6.40 -1.24
C ASN A 450 -11.46 5.81 -2.66
N ARG A 451 -11.53 4.48 -2.79
CA ARG A 451 -11.71 3.75 -4.05
C ARG A 451 -13.05 3.02 -4.11
N ASP A 452 -14.01 3.38 -3.27
CA ASP A 452 -15.30 2.71 -3.23
C ASP A 452 -16.14 3.04 -4.49
N PRO A 453 -16.47 2.05 -5.35
CA PRO A 453 -17.24 2.29 -6.57
C PRO A 453 -18.69 2.71 -6.30
N GLU A 454 -19.21 2.54 -5.08
CA GLU A 454 -20.53 3.06 -4.70
C GLU A 454 -20.56 4.59 -4.55
N VAL A 455 -19.39 5.24 -4.51
CA VAL A 455 -19.22 6.70 -4.37
C VAL A 455 -18.49 7.30 -5.56
N PHE A 456 -17.48 6.62 -6.08
CA PHE A 456 -16.65 7.11 -7.17
C PHE A 456 -16.74 6.19 -8.38
N ASP A 457 -17.40 6.64 -9.45
CA ASP A 457 -17.35 5.94 -10.74
C ASP A 457 -15.90 5.82 -11.22
N ASP A 458 -15.52 4.66 -11.77
CA ASP A 458 -14.15 4.34 -12.17
C ASP A 458 -13.10 4.79 -11.12
N PRO A 459 -13.15 4.22 -9.89
CA PRO A 459 -12.43 4.76 -8.73
C PRO A 459 -10.91 4.74 -8.88
N ASP A 460 -10.39 3.85 -9.75
CA ASP A 460 -8.98 3.69 -10.06
C ASP A 460 -8.48 4.63 -11.17
N VAL A 461 -9.36 5.45 -11.76
CA VAL A 461 -9.02 6.46 -12.76
C VAL A 461 -8.92 7.84 -12.12
N PHE A 462 -7.86 8.57 -12.48
CA PHE A 462 -7.68 9.97 -12.11
C PHE A 462 -8.64 10.86 -12.90
N ASP A 463 -9.59 11.50 -12.20
CA ASP A 463 -10.51 12.48 -12.78
C ASP A 463 -10.74 13.65 -11.81
N HIS A 464 -10.29 14.84 -12.20
CA HIS A 464 -10.49 16.06 -11.42
C HIS A 464 -11.84 16.75 -11.70
N THR A 465 -12.65 16.21 -12.62
CA THR A 465 -13.95 16.76 -13.01
C THR A 465 -15.15 16.05 -12.37
N ARG A 466 -14.87 15.16 -11.40
CA ARG A 466 -15.89 14.43 -10.63
C ARG A 466 -16.97 15.37 -10.10
N PRO A 467 -18.26 14.96 -10.15
CA PRO A 467 -19.37 15.81 -9.72
C PRO A 467 -19.29 16.10 -8.20
N PRO A 468 -19.94 17.16 -7.69
CA PRO A 468 -19.86 17.54 -6.28
C PRO A 468 -20.19 16.44 -5.27
N ALA A 469 -21.07 15.48 -5.65
CA ALA A 469 -21.42 14.33 -4.81
C ALA A 469 -20.26 13.33 -4.62
N ALA A 470 -19.31 13.29 -5.57
CA ALA A 470 -18.14 12.41 -5.60
C ALA A 470 -16.81 13.21 -5.58
N SER A 471 -16.85 14.47 -5.14
CA SER A 471 -15.69 15.37 -5.17
C SER A 471 -14.96 15.49 -3.82
N ARG A 472 -15.29 14.66 -2.83
CA ARG A 472 -14.69 14.65 -1.48
C ARG A 472 -14.16 13.26 -1.16
N ASN A 473 -13.19 13.18 -0.26
CA ASN A 473 -12.51 11.94 0.14
C ASN A 473 -12.15 11.99 1.64
N LEU A 474 -11.60 10.89 2.16
CA LEU A 474 -11.34 10.68 3.59
C LEU A 474 -9.86 10.81 3.97
N SER A 475 -8.98 11.25 3.07
CA SER A 475 -7.53 11.26 3.29
C SER A 475 -7.07 12.21 4.41
N PHE A 476 -7.88 13.21 4.73
CA PHE A 476 -7.66 14.10 5.88
C PHE A 476 -8.49 13.68 7.12
N GLY A 477 -9.04 12.47 7.13
CA GLY A 477 -9.96 12.00 8.16
C GLY A 477 -11.29 12.76 8.16
N LEU A 478 -12.01 12.66 9.26
CA LEU A 478 -13.34 13.25 9.44
C LEU A 478 -13.68 13.44 10.92
N GLY A 479 -14.80 14.13 11.17
CA GLY A 479 -15.28 14.36 12.53
C GLY A 479 -14.35 15.28 13.34
N PRO A 480 -14.34 15.19 14.67
CA PRO A 480 -13.52 16.05 15.52
C PRO A 480 -12.02 15.92 15.22
N HIS A 481 -11.54 14.74 14.81
CA HIS A 481 -10.13 14.47 14.51
C HIS A 481 -9.76 14.63 13.02
N SER A 482 -10.58 15.33 12.22
CA SER A 482 -10.13 15.72 10.88
C SER A 482 -8.82 16.51 10.99
N CYS A 483 -7.88 16.23 10.10
CA CYS A 483 -6.49 16.70 10.15
C CYS A 483 -6.38 18.19 10.50
N ALA A 484 -5.62 18.50 11.55
CA ALA A 484 -5.39 19.87 11.99
C ALA A 484 -4.59 20.71 10.96
N GLY A 485 -3.78 20.04 10.12
CA GLY A 485 -2.99 20.65 9.05
C GLY A 485 -3.68 20.76 7.70
N GLN A 486 -4.94 20.33 7.54
CA GLN A 486 -5.57 20.21 6.22
C GLN A 486 -5.52 21.49 5.37
N ILE A 487 -5.71 22.67 6.00
CA ILE A 487 -5.74 23.95 5.28
C ILE A 487 -4.33 24.31 4.79
N ILE A 488 -3.32 24.23 5.66
CA ILE A 488 -1.93 24.55 5.29
C ILE A 488 -1.37 23.54 4.29
N SER A 489 -1.62 22.24 4.47
CA SER A 489 -1.15 21.21 3.54
C SER A 489 -1.68 21.43 2.12
N ARG A 490 -2.97 21.77 1.97
CA ARG A 490 -3.53 22.07 0.64
C ARG A 490 -2.93 23.33 0.02
N ALA A 491 -2.68 24.36 0.84
CA ALA A 491 -2.07 25.60 0.39
C ALA A 491 -0.59 25.41 0.00
N GLU A 492 0.17 24.60 0.73
CA GLU A 492 1.56 24.26 0.40
C GLU A 492 1.64 23.48 -0.92
N ALA A 493 0.81 22.44 -1.09
CA ALA A 493 0.75 21.69 -2.35
C ALA A 493 0.37 22.61 -3.53
N THR A 494 -0.65 23.46 -3.35
CA THR A 494 -1.04 24.47 -4.34
C THR A 494 0.13 25.39 -4.69
N THR A 495 0.88 25.83 -3.67
CA THR A 495 2.00 26.76 -3.84
C THR A 495 3.14 26.14 -4.62
N VAL A 496 3.59 24.94 -4.23
CA VAL A 496 4.68 24.23 -4.94
C VAL A 496 4.28 23.99 -6.40
N PHE A 497 3.09 23.44 -6.64
CA PHE A 497 2.63 23.14 -7.99
C PHE A 497 2.41 24.39 -8.84
N ALA A 498 1.93 25.49 -8.25
CA ALA A 498 1.78 26.77 -8.94
C ALA A 498 3.14 27.34 -9.38
N VAL A 499 4.16 27.33 -8.50
CA VAL A 499 5.50 27.82 -8.87
C VAL A 499 6.11 26.99 -10.00
N LEU A 500 5.93 25.66 -9.98
CA LEU A 500 6.33 24.79 -11.09
C LEU A 500 5.58 25.16 -12.38
N ALA A 501 4.26 25.33 -12.31
CA ALA A 501 3.41 25.70 -13.44
C ALA A 501 3.68 27.12 -13.99
N GLU A 502 4.17 28.05 -13.17
CA GLU A 502 4.58 29.39 -13.61
C GLU A 502 5.82 29.37 -14.51
N ARG A 503 6.69 28.36 -14.36
CA ARG A 503 8.03 28.34 -14.97
C ARG A 503 8.22 27.26 -16.03
N TYR A 504 7.55 26.11 -15.89
CA TYR A 504 7.82 24.92 -16.70
C TYR A 504 6.56 24.35 -17.32
N GLU A 505 6.69 23.79 -18.52
CA GLU A 505 5.60 23.18 -19.27
C GLU A 505 5.53 21.67 -19.04
N ARG A 506 6.66 21.06 -18.68
CA ARG A 506 6.78 19.62 -18.52
C ARG A 506 7.67 19.23 -17.33
N ILE A 507 7.25 18.17 -16.65
CA ILE A 507 8.01 17.47 -15.61
C ILE A 507 8.30 16.07 -16.13
N GLU A 508 9.54 15.59 -16.05
CA GLU A 508 9.92 14.23 -16.44
C GLU A 508 10.64 13.53 -15.29
N LEU A 509 10.42 12.22 -15.16
CA LEU A 509 11.20 11.40 -14.22
C LEU A 509 12.58 11.16 -14.83
N ALA A 510 13.64 11.50 -14.11
CA ALA A 510 15.01 11.20 -14.54
C ALA A 510 15.35 9.71 -14.35
N GLU A 511 14.75 9.08 -13.35
CA GLU A 511 14.77 7.64 -13.07
C GLU A 511 13.47 7.21 -12.38
N GLU A 512 13.24 5.89 -12.27
CA GLU A 512 12.10 5.38 -11.51
C GLU A 512 12.21 5.76 -10.02
N PRO A 513 11.13 6.23 -9.37
CA PRO A 513 11.18 6.65 -7.98
C PRO A 513 11.57 5.52 -7.04
N THR A 514 12.34 5.84 -6.00
CA THR A 514 12.62 4.88 -4.92
C THR A 514 11.60 5.12 -3.81
N VAL A 515 10.81 4.10 -3.47
CA VAL A 515 9.79 4.15 -2.41
C VAL A 515 10.15 3.28 -1.22
N ALA A 516 9.52 3.54 -0.07
CA ALA A 516 9.65 2.76 1.16
C ALA A 516 8.30 2.68 1.87
N HIS A 517 7.31 2.17 1.16
CA HIS A 517 5.94 2.02 1.67
C HIS A 517 5.85 0.96 2.76
N ASN A 518 4.95 1.18 3.72
CA ASN A 518 4.40 0.13 4.55
C ASN A 518 2.86 0.17 4.46
N ASP A 519 2.21 -0.77 5.15
CA ASP A 519 0.76 -0.95 5.18
C ASP A 519 -0.02 0.17 5.88
N PHE A 520 0.65 1.03 6.64
CA PHE A 520 0.05 2.18 7.32
C PHE A 520 0.27 3.50 6.58
N ALA A 521 1.48 3.73 6.07
CA ALA A 521 1.91 5.00 5.50
C ALA A 521 2.71 4.85 4.20
N ARG A 522 2.52 5.83 3.32
CA ARG A 522 3.22 5.94 2.04
C ARG A 522 4.42 6.88 2.15
N ARG A 523 5.46 6.66 1.34
CA ARG A 523 6.78 7.31 1.45
C ARG A 523 7.65 7.13 0.20
N TYR A 524 8.17 8.25 -0.28
CA TYR A 524 9.29 8.30 -1.21
C TYR A 524 10.62 8.40 -0.45
N ARG A 525 11.64 7.69 -0.94
CA ARG A 525 13.06 7.92 -0.60
C ARG A 525 13.76 8.79 -1.63
N LYS A 526 13.40 8.67 -2.91
CA LYS A 526 13.91 9.51 -3.99
C LYS A 526 12.84 9.74 -5.06
N LEU A 527 12.82 10.95 -5.61
CA LEU A 527 12.04 11.32 -6.78
C LEU A 527 12.86 12.25 -7.70
N PRO A 528 13.81 11.72 -8.48
CA PRO A 528 14.64 12.54 -9.35
C PRO A 528 13.87 12.97 -10.60
N ILE A 529 13.82 14.28 -10.86
CA ILE A 529 13.07 14.85 -11.98
C ILE A 529 13.92 15.80 -12.82
N VAL A 530 13.47 16.04 -14.05
CA VAL A 530 13.93 17.13 -14.93
C VAL A 530 12.73 18.01 -15.26
N LEU A 531 12.94 19.33 -15.30
CA LEU A 531 11.93 20.33 -15.63
C LEU A 531 12.28 20.98 -16.97
N SER A 532 11.27 21.22 -17.83
CA SER A 532 11.44 21.86 -19.14
C SER A 532 10.27 22.74 -19.55
#